data_AF-A0A852K6U8-F1
#
_entry.id   AF-A0A852K6U8-F1
#
_cell.length_a   1.000
_cell.length_b   1.000
_cell.length_c   1.000
_cell.angle_alpha   90.00
_cell.angle_beta   90.00
_cell.angle_gamma   90.00
#
_symmetry.space_group_name_H-M   'P 1'
#
loop_
_entity.id
_entity.type
_entity.pdbx_description
1 polymer ?
#
loop_
_entity_poly.entity_id
_entity_poly.type
_entity_poly.pdbx_seq_one_letter_code
_entity_poly.pdbx_strand_id
1 'polypeptide(L)' 'SQAALQVGGHGERLCQCRQVVLTTSKAIPMQVDGEPCKLAASCIHISLRNQANMLQKTKRRNSMPLLNE' A
#
# COMPACT_ATOMS: atom_id res chain seq x y z
N SER A 1 0.30 20.94 16.39
CA SER A 1 0.58 19.60 16.95
C SER A 1 1.38 18.81 15.92
N GLN A 2 2.65 18.53 16.18
CA GLN A 2 3.54 17.84 15.25
C GLN A 2 3.25 16.34 15.24
N ALA A 3 2.84 15.79 14.10
CA ALA A 3 2.87 14.36 13.84
C ALA A 3 3.86 14.13 12.70
N ALA A 4 5.07 13.66 13.03
CA ALA A 4 6.05 13.28 12.03
C ALA A 4 5.54 12.02 11.31
N LEU A 5 5.08 12.23 10.07
CA LEU A 5 4.66 11.23 9.10
C LEU A 5 5.88 10.62 8.45
N GLN A 6 6.51 9.68 9.14
CA GLN A 6 7.59 8.92 8.54
C GLN A 6 7.26 7.44 8.68
N VAL A 7 6.49 6.91 7.72
CA VAL A 7 6.37 5.46 7.49
C VAL A 7 7.62 4.96 6.74
N GLY A 8 8.79 5.54 7.07
CA GLY A 8 10.10 5.23 6.49
C GLY A 8 10.78 4.03 7.16
N GLY A 9 10.00 3.09 7.69
CA GLY A 9 10.53 1.82 8.19
C GLY A 9 10.58 0.79 7.07
N HIS A 10 11.61 -0.07 7.06
CA HIS A 10 11.63 -1.26 6.21
C HIS A 10 10.48 -2.19 6.64
N GLY A 11 9.40 -2.21 5.87
CA GLY A 11 8.29 -3.14 6.08
C GLY A 11 8.66 -4.55 5.63
N GLU A 12 8.27 -5.56 6.41
CA GLU A 12 8.38 -6.97 6.01
C GLU A 12 7.16 -7.38 5.19
N ARG A 13 7.37 -8.15 4.12
CA ARG A 13 6.27 -8.73 3.34
C ARG A 13 5.75 -9.97 4.05
N LEU A 14 4.52 -9.91 4.55
CA LEU A 14 3.84 -11.07 5.14
C LEU A 14 3.29 -12.03 4.08
N CYS A 15 2.44 -11.55 3.18
CA CYS A 15 1.85 -12.35 2.10
C CYS A 15 1.33 -11.47 0.93
N GLN A 16 0.98 -12.11 -0.18
CA GLN A 16 0.15 -11.51 -1.22
C GLN A 16 -1.19 -12.24 -1.29
N CYS A 17 -2.28 -11.47 -1.33
CA CYS A 17 -3.64 -11.99 -1.35
C CYS A 17 -4.59 -11.00 -2.05
N ARG A 18 -5.78 -11.47 -2.44
CA ARG A 18 -6.82 -10.63 -3.08
C ARG A 18 -7.62 -9.81 -2.05
N GLN A 19 -7.77 -10.33 -0.84
CA GLN A 19 -8.54 -9.71 0.24
C GLN A 19 -7.84 -9.98 1.57
N VAL A 20 -7.84 -8.99 2.46
CA VAL A 20 -7.30 -9.10 3.82
C VAL A 20 -8.16 -8.31 4.80
N VAL A 21 -8.30 -8.85 6.01
CA VAL A 21 -8.94 -8.21 7.16
C VAL A 21 -7.85 -7.89 8.16
N LEU A 22 -7.67 -6.61 8.48
CA LEU A 22 -6.67 -6.14 9.45
C LEU A 22 -7.38 -5.59 10.69
N THR A 23 -7.14 -6.19 11.85
CA THR A 23 -7.72 -5.73 13.12
C THR A 23 -6.67 -5.05 13.98
N THR A 24 -6.96 -3.82 14.42
CA THR A 24 -6.14 -3.09 15.37
C THR A 24 -6.86 -2.98 16.71
N SER A 25 -6.17 -3.27 17.81
CA SER A 25 -6.75 -3.23 19.16
C SER A 25 -6.50 -1.90 19.89
N LYS A 26 -5.72 -1.00 19.29
CA LYS A 26 -5.35 0.31 19.82
C LYS A 26 -5.37 1.35 18.72
N ALA A 27 -5.44 2.62 19.11
CA ALA A 27 -5.28 3.70 18.15
C ALA A 27 -3.85 3.73 17.60
N ILE A 28 -3.70 3.79 16.28
CA ILE A 28 -2.41 3.79 15.58
C ILE A 28 -2.30 5.00 14.63
N PRO A 29 -1.09 5.57 14.46
CA PRO A 29 -0.85 6.49 13.35
C PRO A 29 -0.88 5.72 12.03
N MET A 30 -1.54 6.26 11.01
CA MET A 30 -1.57 5.69 9.66
C MET A 30 -1.46 6.78 8.59
N GLN A 31 -1.15 6.36 7.36
CA GLN A 31 -1.24 7.22 6.17
C GLN A 31 -2.29 6.66 5.23
N VAL A 32 -3.24 7.48 4.79
CA VAL A 32 -4.26 7.12 3.80
C VAL A 32 -4.07 8.03 2.60
N ASP A 33 -3.80 7.45 1.43
CA ASP A 33 -3.55 8.18 0.18
C ASP A 33 -2.46 9.28 0.26
N GLY A 34 -1.52 9.12 1.20
CA GLY A 34 -0.45 10.08 1.50
C GLY A 34 -0.74 11.02 2.67
N GLU A 35 -2.01 11.14 3.09
CA GLU A 35 -2.42 12.03 4.15
C GLU A 35 -2.28 11.39 5.55
N PRO A 36 -1.78 12.13 6.55
CA PRO A 36 -1.80 11.70 7.95
C PRO A 36 -3.20 11.44 8.46
N CYS A 37 -3.39 10.34 9.18
CA CYS A 37 -4.49 10.25 10.12
C CYS A 37 -4.17 9.36 11.34
N LYS A 38 -4.98 9.50 12.38
CA LYS A 38 -4.96 8.65 13.56
C LYS A 38 -6.15 7.71 13.51
N LEU A 39 -5.90 6.43 13.32
CA LEU A 39 -6.93 5.41 13.30
C LEU A 39 -7.26 4.99 14.72
N ALA A 40 -8.53 4.94 15.10
CA ALA A 40 -8.96 4.28 16.34
C ALA A 40 -8.79 2.76 16.22
N ALA A 41 -9.04 2.00 17.29
CA ALA A 41 -9.16 0.54 17.18
C ALA A 41 -10.21 0.20 16.11
N SER A 42 -9.83 -0.57 15.10
CA SER A 42 -10.60 -0.71 13.86
C SER A 42 -10.44 -2.08 13.22
N CYS A 43 -11.43 -2.46 12.42
CA CYS A 43 -11.36 -3.62 11.52
C CYS A 43 -11.36 -3.12 10.07
N ILE A 44 -10.22 -3.24 9.39
CA ILE A 44 -9.98 -2.70 8.06
C ILE A 44 -10.13 -3.82 7.03
N HIS A 45 -10.99 -3.61 6.05
CA HIS A 45 -11.20 -4.54 4.95
C HIS A 45 -10.52 -4.01 3.69
N ILE A 46 -9.45 -4.68 3.26
CA ILE A 46 -8.73 -4.32 2.05
C ILE A 46 -9.06 -5.36 0.98
N SER A 47 -9.45 -4.90 -0.20
CA SER A 47 -9.69 -5.78 -1.35
C SER A 47 -9.09 -5.19 -2.61
N LEU A 48 -8.38 -6.02 -3.38
CA LEU A 48 -7.81 -5.61 -4.65
C LEU A 48 -8.94 -5.39 -5.66
N ARG A 49 -9.21 -4.12 -5.98
CA ARG A 49 -10.23 -3.74 -6.96
C ARG A 49 -9.74 -2.58 -7.81
N ASN A 50 -9.78 -2.74 -9.13
CA ASN A 50 -9.55 -1.67 -10.09
C ASN A 50 -10.86 -0.86 -10.28
N GLN A 51 -11.33 -0.19 -9.23
CA GLN A 51 -12.64 0.50 -9.23
C GLN A 51 -12.67 1.79 -10.06
N ALA A 52 -11.53 2.22 -10.61
CA ALA A 52 -11.42 3.40 -11.45
C ALA A 52 -10.54 3.13 -12.67
N ASN A 53 -10.89 3.73 -13.81
CA ASN A 53 -10.01 3.76 -14.97
C ASN A 53 -8.90 4.78 -14.72
N MET A 54 -7.66 4.31 -14.68
CA MET A 54 -6.47 5.16 -14.53
C MET A 54 -5.76 5.29 -15.89
N LEU A 55 -5.38 6.51 -16.25
CA LEU A 55 -4.51 6.74 -17.41
C LEU A 55 -3.08 6.36 -17.05
N GLN A 56 -2.55 5.33 -17.70
CA GLN A 56 -1.17 4.90 -17.50
C GLN A 56 -0.27 5.45 -18.61
N LYS A 57 0.86 6.07 -18.23
CA LYS A 57 1.92 6.41 -19.18
C LYS A 57 2.55 5.12 -19.70
N THR A 58 2.50 4.89 -21.01
CA THR A 58 3.13 3.72 -21.64
C THR A 58 4.65 3.80 -21.50
N LYS A 59 5.24 2.81 -20.81
CA LYS A 59 6.70 2.65 -20.77
C LYS A 59 7.15 2.08 -22.11
N ARG A 60 8.07 2.73 -22.83
CA ARG A 60 8.68 2.11 -24.03
C ARG A 60 9.37 0.81 -23.62
N ARG A 61 8.99 -0.32 -24.24
CA ARG A 61 9.62 -1.63 -24.02
C ARG A 61 11.04 -1.63 -24.61
N ASN A 62 12.05 -1.33 -23.80
CA ASN A 62 13.45 -1.67 -24.08
C ASN A 62 14.04 -2.53 -22.94
N SER A 63 13.35 -3.61 -22.59
CA SER A 63 13.95 -4.67 -21.77
C SER A 63 13.30 -6.00 -22.13
N MET A 64 13.57 -6.49 -23.34
CA MET A 64 13.71 -7.94 -23.52
C MET A 64 14.79 -8.38 -22.53
N PRO A 65 14.56 -9.34 -21.63
CA PRO A 65 15.68 -10.04 -21.03
C PRO A 65 16.38 -10.77 -22.17
N LEU A 66 17.63 -10.39 -22.46
CA LEU A 66 18.48 -11.20 -23.33
C LEU A 66 18.67 -12.54 -22.62
N LEU A 67 17.95 -13.55 -23.09
CA LEU A 67 18.23 -14.94 -22.77
C LEU A 67 19.36 -15.37 -23.71
N ASN A 68 20.61 -15.33 -23.22
CA ASN A 68 21.74 -15.94 -23.93
C ASN A 68 22.64 -16.62 -22.89
N GLU A 69 22.66 -17.95 -23.01
CA GLU A 69 23.59 -19.00 -22.49
C GLU A 69 24.18 -18.85 -21.08
#